data_AF-A0A7C3QT57-F1
#
_entry.id   AF-A0A7C3QT57-F1
#
_cell.length_a   1.000
_cell.length_b   1.000
_cell.length_c   1.000
_cell.angle_alpha   90.00
_cell.angle_beta   90.00
_cell.angle_gamma   90.00
#
_symmetry.space_group_name_H-M   'P 1'
#
loop_
_entity.id
_entity.type
_entity.pdbx_description
1 polymer ?
#
loop_
_entity_poly.entity_id
_entity_poly.type
_entity_poly.pdbx_seq_one_letter_code
_entity_poly.pdbx_strand_id
1 'polypeptide(L)'
;MNLRVIVVAALTLVAALGLSVEAQPSTMIVPGRAIGPFEIGMPLERAKTLMEQYGTVESVDTPALHGFCNPERGVGICAFDRIQRLGLESAGTAAFIITDDTRFTTEAGGHAVGQPLL
;
A
#
# COMPACT_ATOMS: atom_id res chain seq x y z
N MET A 1 -63.04 4.31 -29.98
CA MET A 1 -63.47 4.10 -28.58
C MET A 1 -62.57 3.07 -27.93
N ASN A 2 -62.11 3.34 -26.70
CA ASN A 2 -61.59 2.38 -25.68
C ASN A 2 -60.33 1.59 -26.09
N LEU A 3 -59.10 1.82 -25.59
CA LEU A 3 -58.56 1.95 -24.22
C LEU A 3 -58.65 0.65 -23.38
N ARG A 4 -57.51 0.25 -22.76
CA ARG A 4 -57.25 -0.87 -21.79
C ARG A 4 -56.71 -2.18 -22.45
N VAL A 5 -55.72 -2.93 -21.91
CA VAL A 5 -54.79 -2.75 -20.75
C VAL A 5 -53.68 -3.87 -20.73
N ILE A 6 -52.53 -3.65 -20.03
CA ILE A 6 -51.52 -4.63 -19.52
C ILE A 6 -50.75 -5.47 -20.57
N VAL A 7 -49.41 -5.46 -20.72
CA VAL A 7 -48.26 -5.60 -19.77
C VAL A 7 -48.03 -7.04 -19.25
N VAL A 8 -47.63 -7.94 -20.16
CA VAL A 8 -46.93 -9.21 -19.85
C VAL A 8 -45.99 -9.49 -21.05
N ALA A 9 -44.68 -9.73 -20.93
CA ALA A 9 -43.75 -9.42 -19.84
C ALA A 9 -42.34 -9.20 -20.42
N ALA A 10 -41.48 -8.44 -19.73
CA ALA A 10 -40.06 -8.28 -20.04
C ALA A 10 -39.23 -8.77 -18.84
N LEU A 11 -38.98 -10.09 -18.79
CA LEU A 11 -38.23 -10.74 -17.73
C LEU A 11 -37.37 -11.87 -18.31
N THR A 12 -36.11 -11.56 -18.63
CA THR A 12 -34.91 -12.45 -18.59
C THR A 12 -33.74 -11.78 -19.34
N LEU A 13 -33.00 -10.87 -18.69
CA LEU A 13 -31.51 -10.75 -18.79
C LEU A 13 -30.94 -9.61 -17.91
N VAL A 14 -31.17 -9.68 -16.59
CA VAL A 14 -30.41 -8.87 -15.62
C VAL A 14 -29.65 -9.82 -14.70
N ALA A 15 -28.64 -10.49 -15.27
CA ALA A 15 -27.88 -11.55 -14.61
C ALA A 15 -26.42 -11.59 -15.10
N ALA A 16 -25.72 -10.45 -15.02
CA ALA A 16 -24.28 -10.36 -15.35
C ALA A 16 -23.49 -9.26 -14.61
N LEU A 17 -24.12 -8.46 -13.74
CA LEU A 17 -23.44 -7.41 -12.96
C LEU A 17 -23.09 -7.85 -11.53
N GLY A 18 -23.05 -9.16 -11.30
CA GLY A 18 -22.44 -9.77 -10.10
C GLY A 18 -20.93 -9.88 -10.22
N LEU A 19 -20.25 -8.83 -10.71
CA LEU A 19 -18.81 -8.71 -10.53
C LEU A 19 -18.58 -8.53 -9.04
N SER A 20 -18.20 -9.61 -8.36
CA SER A 20 -17.67 -9.54 -7.02
C SER A 20 -16.57 -8.49 -7.01
N VAL A 21 -16.80 -7.41 -6.27
CA VAL A 21 -15.69 -6.60 -5.79
C VAL A 21 -14.92 -7.53 -4.87
N GLU A 22 -13.89 -8.19 -5.40
CA GLU A 22 -12.87 -8.82 -4.57
C GLU A 22 -12.41 -7.73 -3.61
N ALA A 23 -12.73 -7.93 -2.33
CA ALA A 23 -12.21 -7.09 -1.28
C ALA A 23 -10.69 -7.23 -1.38
N GLN A 24 -10.04 -6.21 -1.93
CA GLN A 24 -8.60 -6.24 -2.17
C GLN A 24 -7.95 -6.62 -0.84
N PRO A 25 -7.09 -7.66 -0.80
CA PRO A 25 -6.55 -8.13 0.46
C PRO A 25 -5.87 -6.96 1.14
N SER A 26 -6.37 -6.59 2.32
CA SER A 26 -5.88 -5.46 3.10
C SER A 26 -4.37 -5.58 3.22
N THR A 27 -3.63 -4.62 2.67
CA THR A 27 -2.18 -4.75 2.52
C THR A 27 -1.55 -4.74 3.91
N MET A 28 -1.19 -5.93 4.38
CA MET A 28 -0.96 -6.17 5.80
C MET A 28 0.38 -5.59 6.26
N ILE A 29 0.37 -4.85 7.36
CA ILE A 29 1.59 -4.51 8.10
C ILE A 29 1.85 -5.62 9.12
N VAL A 30 2.96 -6.32 8.97
CA VAL A 30 3.48 -7.30 9.93
C VAL A 30 4.66 -6.62 10.65
N PRO A 31 4.50 -6.20 11.92
CA PRO A 31 5.51 -5.41 12.64
C PRO A 31 6.91 -6.02 12.59
N GLY A 32 7.91 -5.19 12.23
CA GLY A 32 9.30 -5.62 12.10
C GLY A 32 9.59 -6.59 10.95
N ARG A 33 8.63 -6.85 10.06
CA ARG A 33 8.77 -7.81 8.95
C ARG A 33 8.37 -7.25 7.58
N ALA A 34 7.15 -6.73 7.43
CA ALA A 34 6.64 -6.33 6.12
C ALA A 34 5.53 -5.27 6.17
N ILE A 35 5.38 -4.56 5.06
CA ILE A 35 4.26 -3.66 4.73
C ILE A 35 3.76 -4.09 3.34
N GLY A 36 2.70 -4.91 3.27
CA GLY A 36 2.26 -5.50 2.00
C GLY A 36 3.40 -6.24 1.27
N PRO A 37 3.77 -5.84 0.03
CA PRO A 37 4.86 -6.47 -0.72
C PRO A 37 6.27 -6.02 -0.29
N PHE A 38 6.40 -5.05 0.60
CA PHE A 38 7.69 -4.48 1.03
C PHE A 38 8.20 -5.21 2.28
N GLU A 39 9.33 -5.90 2.20
CA GLU A 39 9.86 -6.78 3.26
C GLU A 39 11.19 -6.27 3.82
N ILE A 40 11.36 -6.32 5.14
CA ILE A 40 12.66 -6.13 5.78
C ILE A 40 13.61 -7.23 5.29
N GLY A 41 14.80 -6.86 4.84
CA GLY A 41 15.76 -7.77 4.22
C GLY A 41 15.67 -7.87 2.69
N MET A 42 14.74 -7.18 2.02
CA MET A 42 14.74 -7.14 0.54
C MET A 42 15.78 -6.15 -0.02
N PRO A 43 16.29 -6.36 -1.25
CA PRO A 43 17.16 -5.38 -1.90
C PRO A 43 16.48 -4.02 -2.04
N LEU A 44 17.21 -2.94 -1.75
CA LEU A 44 16.68 -1.58 -1.73
C LEU A 44 16.16 -1.14 -3.11
N GLU A 45 16.85 -1.50 -4.20
CA GLU A 45 16.39 -1.29 -5.57
C GLU A 45 15.10 -2.07 -5.88
N ARG A 46 14.87 -3.24 -5.27
CA ARG A 46 13.60 -3.97 -5.41
C ARG A 46 12.47 -3.23 -4.71
N ALA A 47 12.73 -2.65 -3.53
CA ALA A 47 11.75 -1.81 -2.85
C ALA A 47 11.40 -0.58 -3.72
N LYS A 48 12.38 0.08 -4.32
CA LYS A 48 12.17 1.17 -5.29
C LYS A 48 11.28 0.75 -6.46
N THR A 49 11.59 -0.34 -7.16
CA THR A 49 10.78 -0.87 -8.28
C THR A 49 9.34 -1.21 -7.87
N LEU A 50 9.12 -1.62 -6.61
CA LEU A 50 7.79 -1.82 -6.07
C LEU A 50 7.09 -0.47 -5.79
N MET A 51 7.77 0.54 -5.24
CA MET A 51 7.21 1.88 -5.00
C MET A 51 6.79 2.60 -6.29
N GLU A 52 7.49 2.37 -7.41
CA GLU A 52 7.16 2.92 -8.74
C GLU A 52 5.76 2.49 -9.23
N GLN A 53 5.19 1.42 -8.68
CA GLN A 53 3.81 0.98 -8.96
C GLN A 53 2.75 1.82 -8.22
N TYR A 54 3.16 2.59 -7.21
CA TYR A 54 2.30 3.41 -6.36
C TYR A 54 2.44 4.90 -6.66
N GLY A 55 3.37 5.33 -7.54
CA GLY A 55 3.62 6.74 -7.81
C GLY A 55 5.08 7.09 -8.06
N THR A 56 5.40 8.38 -7.96
CA THR A 56 6.77 8.89 -8.18
C THR A 56 7.69 8.54 -7.00
N VAL A 57 8.92 8.10 -7.29
CA VAL A 57 9.90 7.71 -6.27
C VAL A 57 11.08 8.68 -6.24
N GLU A 58 11.41 9.16 -5.06
CA GLU A 58 12.52 10.06 -4.75
C GLU A 58 13.60 9.31 -3.95
N SER A 59 14.87 9.59 -4.25
CA SER A 59 16.01 9.11 -3.47
C SER A 59 16.23 9.99 -2.25
N VAL A 60 16.34 9.37 -1.08
CA VAL A 60 16.81 10.03 0.14
C VAL A 60 18.26 9.62 0.36
N ASP A 61 19.21 10.53 0.15
CA ASP A 61 20.61 10.33 0.55
C ASP A 61 21.10 11.53 1.37
N THR A 62 21.36 11.27 2.65
CA THR A 62 21.87 12.23 3.63
C THR A 62 22.80 11.50 4.61
N PRO A 63 23.61 12.22 5.41
CA PRO A 63 24.40 11.59 6.46
C PRO A 63 23.57 10.80 7.50
N ALA A 64 22.28 11.13 7.65
CA ALA A 64 21.40 10.52 8.64
C ALA A 64 20.53 9.38 8.08
N LEU A 65 20.21 9.40 6.78
CA LEU A 65 19.25 8.50 6.10
C LEU A 65 19.77 8.13 4.70
N HIS A 66 19.65 6.87 4.30
CA HIS A 66 19.78 6.43 2.90
C HIS A 66 18.62 5.48 2.55
N GLY A 67 17.99 5.70 1.41
CA GLY A 67 16.76 4.99 1.02
C GLY A 67 16.01 5.61 -0.15
N PHE A 68 14.79 5.13 -0.34
CA PHE A 68 13.81 5.66 -1.30
C PHE A 68 12.49 5.94 -0.61
N CYS A 69 11.79 6.97 -1.08
CA CYS A 69 10.43 7.31 -0.67
C CYS A 69 9.56 7.56 -1.91
N ASN A 70 8.32 7.12 -1.87
CA ASN A 70 7.24 7.73 -2.65
C ASN A 70 6.52 8.73 -1.73
N PRO A 71 6.62 10.06 -1.95
CA PRO A 71 6.05 11.08 -1.07
C PRO A 71 4.60 11.49 -1.44
N GLU A 72 3.85 10.67 -2.18
CA GLU A 72 2.45 10.96 -2.49
C GLU A 72 1.58 10.99 -1.21
N ARG A 73 0.87 12.10 -1.00
CA ARG A 73 0.19 12.41 0.27
C ARG A 73 -0.85 11.35 0.65
N GLY A 74 -0.60 10.64 1.75
CA GLY A 74 -1.51 9.61 2.28
C GLY A 74 -1.47 8.28 1.50
N VAL A 75 -0.44 8.09 0.67
CA VAL A 75 -0.13 6.86 -0.09
C VAL A 75 1.37 6.51 0.06
N GLY A 76 2.10 7.24 0.90
CA GLY A 76 3.55 7.26 0.87
C GLY A 76 4.16 6.00 1.49
N ILE A 77 5.22 5.50 0.87
CA ILE A 77 6.01 4.37 1.38
C ILE A 77 7.47 4.78 1.30
N CYS A 78 8.20 4.64 2.41
CA CYS A 78 9.65 4.81 2.45
C CYS A 78 10.32 3.52 2.90
N ALA A 79 11.42 3.15 2.24
CA ALA A 79 12.31 2.06 2.62
C ALA A 79 13.73 2.59 2.72
N PHE A 80 14.38 2.32 3.85
CA PHE A 80 15.72 2.78 4.17
C PHE A 80 16.63 1.59 4.47
N ASP A 81 17.87 1.70 4.05
CA ASP A 81 18.94 0.76 4.40
C ASP A 81 19.86 1.34 5.50
N ARG A 82 19.88 2.67 5.65
CA ARG A 82 20.59 3.41 6.71
C ARG A 82 19.67 4.38 7.44
N ILE A 83 19.61 4.29 8.78
CA ILE A 83 19.02 5.29 9.68
C ILE A 83 19.93 5.49 10.89
N GLN A 84 20.75 6.54 10.85
CA GLN A 84 21.78 6.82 11.86
C GLN A 84 21.20 6.96 13.28
N ARG A 85 20.04 7.61 13.43
CA ARG A 85 19.37 7.80 14.74
C ARG A 85 18.96 6.48 15.41
N LEU A 86 18.77 5.41 14.63
CA LEU A 86 18.39 4.09 15.12
C LEU A 86 19.58 3.12 15.17
N GLY A 87 20.78 3.56 14.77
CA GLY A 87 21.95 2.67 14.61
C GLY A 87 21.75 1.61 13.51
N LEU A 88 20.81 1.84 12.57
CA LEU A 88 20.54 0.91 11.48
C LEU A 88 21.42 1.24 10.29
N GLU A 89 22.18 0.24 9.83
CA GLU A 89 22.93 0.28 8.58
C GLU A 89 23.00 -1.14 8.00
N SER A 90 22.51 -1.31 6.78
CA SER A 90 22.54 -2.55 6.01
C SER A 90 22.87 -2.19 4.57
N ALA A 91 23.90 -2.76 3.97
CA ALA A 91 24.34 -2.32 2.64
C ALA A 91 23.31 -2.71 1.56
N GLY A 92 22.61 -1.72 0.99
CA GLY A 92 21.71 -1.91 -0.17
C GLY A 92 20.48 -2.78 0.13
N THR A 93 20.10 -2.94 1.39
CA THR A 93 19.04 -3.86 1.84
C THR A 93 18.11 -3.15 2.81
N ALA A 94 16.80 -3.22 2.59
CA ALA A 94 15.80 -2.52 3.39
C ALA A 94 15.84 -2.98 4.87
N ALA A 95 16.34 -2.11 5.75
CA ALA A 95 16.46 -2.32 7.19
C ALA A 95 15.29 -1.68 7.96
N PHE A 96 14.58 -0.72 7.35
CA PHE A 96 13.43 -0.05 7.92
C PHE A 96 12.45 0.36 6.82
N ILE A 97 11.16 0.12 7.03
CA ILE A 97 10.09 0.43 6.06
C ILE A 97 8.93 1.07 6.84
N ILE A 98 8.39 2.17 6.33
CA ILE A 98 7.24 2.89 6.90
C ILE A 98 6.27 3.32 5.81
N THR A 99 5.01 3.53 6.19
CA THR A 99 3.97 4.09 5.32
C THR A 99 3.03 5.00 6.10
N ASP A 100 2.50 6.03 5.45
CA ASP A 100 1.34 6.79 5.92
C ASP A 100 0.04 6.41 5.18
N ASP A 101 0.10 5.39 4.31
CA ASP A 101 -1.02 4.93 3.50
C ASP A 101 -2.05 4.16 4.33
N THR A 102 -3.18 4.81 4.55
CA THR A 102 -4.34 4.29 5.31
C THR A 102 -4.97 3.01 4.74
N ARG A 103 -4.62 2.58 3.53
CA ARG A 103 -5.04 1.28 2.95
C ARG A 103 -4.31 0.11 3.59
N PHE A 104 -3.13 0.34 4.17
CA PHE A 104 -2.36 -0.68 4.86
C PHE A 104 -2.84 -0.80 6.31
N THR A 105 -3.08 -2.04 6.75
CA THR A 105 -3.62 -2.33 8.09
C THR A 105 -2.70 -3.29 8.83
N THR A 106 -2.39 -2.99 10.09
CA THR A 106 -1.56 -3.88 10.91
C THR A 106 -2.29 -5.17 11.27
N GLU A 107 -1.54 -6.27 11.35
CA GLU A 107 -2.04 -7.53 11.91
C GLU A 107 -2.65 -7.31 13.31
N ALA A 108 -3.63 -8.13 13.68
CA ALA A 108 -4.36 -7.97 14.93
C ALA A 108 -3.41 -8.07 16.15
N GLY A 109 -3.31 -6.97 16.90
CA GLY A 109 -2.41 -6.84 18.06
C GLY A 109 -1.05 -6.17 17.76
N GLY A 110 -0.74 -5.90 16.49
CA GLY A 110 0.44 -5.12 16.11
C GLY A 110 0.23 -3.59 16.20
N HIS A 111 1.32 -2.85 16.27
CA HIS A 111 1.30 -1.38 16.25
C HIS A 111 1.46 -0.84 14.82
N ALA A 112 0.52 0.00 14.37
CA ALA A 112 0.68 0.76 13.14
C ALA A 112 1.73 1.86 13.32
N VAL A 113 2.79 1.83 12.51
CA VAL A 113 3.78 2.93 12.44
C VAL A 113 3.28 3.91 11.38
N GLY A 114 2.42 4.83 11.81
CA GLY A 114 1.72 5.77 10.94
C GLY A 114 0.91 6.78 11.76
N GLN A 115 1.60 7.72 12.41
CA GLN A 115 1.01 9.00 12.80
C GLN A 115 1.45 10.05 11.75
N PRO A 116 0.66 11.10 11.49
CA PRO A 116 1.09 12.18 10.61
C PRO A 116 2.43 12.74 11.08
N LEU A 117 3.33 13.02 10.13
CA LEU A 117 4.50 13.86 10.40
C LEU A 117 3.99 15.28 10.74
N LEU A 118 4.09 15.63 12.02
CA LEU A 118 3.82 16.98 12.55
C LEU A 118 4.93 17.96 12.17
#